data_AF-A0A922VH76-F1
#
_entry.id   AF-A0A922VH76-F1
#
_cell.length_a   1.000
_cell.length_b   1.000
_cell.length_c   1.000
_cell.angle_alpha   90.00
_cell.angle_beta   90.00
_cell.angle_gamma   90.00
#
_symmetry.space_group_name_H-M   'P 1'
#
loop_
_entity.id
_entity.type
_entity.pdbx_description
1 polymer ?
#
loop_
_entity_poly.entity_id
_entity_poly.type
_entity_poly.pdbx_seq_one_letter_code
_entity_poly.pdbx_strand_id
1 'polypeptide(L)'
;MGFRCGIVGLPNVGKSTLFNALTETAAAQAANYPFCTIEPNVGNVAVPDPRLQQLAAIAGSAKIIETQLGFVDIAGLVRGAS
;
A
#
# COMPACT_ATOMS: atom_id res chain seq x y z
N MET A 1 -11.22 -0.39 9.98
CA MET A 1 -10.55 0.82 9.43
C MET A 1 -9.15 0.86 9.99
N GLY A 2 -8.15 0.47 9.21
CA GLY A 2 -6.74 0.42 9.63
C GLY A 2 -6.01 1.75 9.44
N PHE A 3 -4.78 1.81 9.94
CA PHE A 3 -3.86 2.93 9.76
C PHE A 3 -3.44 3.08 8.29
N ARG A 4 -3.31 4.32 7.81
CA ARG A 4 -2.82 4.64 6.45
C ARG A 4 -1.51 5.42 6.54
N CYS A 5 -0.52 4.99 5.75
CA CYS A 5 0.80 5.62 5.66
C CYS A 5 0.92 6.40 4.35
N GLY A 6 1.24 7.69 4.43
CA GLY A 6 1.52 8.52 3.25
C GLY A 6 2.99 8.45 2.84
N ILE A 7 3.26 8.21 1.56
CA ILE A 7 4.59 8.36 0.97
C ILE A 7 4.75 9.82 0.54
N VAL A 8 5.68 10.53 1.18
CA VAL A 8 5.95 11.95 0.94
C VAL A 8 7.38 12.16 0.47
N GLY A 9 7.59 13.21 -0.31
CA GLY A 9 8.90 13.52 -0.88
C GLY A 9 8.79 14.47 -2.09
N LEU A 10 9.93 15.05 -2.44
CA LEU A 10 10.05 15.99 -3.56
C LEU A 10 9.64 15.35 -4.90
N PRO A 11 9.40 16.15 -5.95
CA PRO A 11 9.22 15.62 -7.30
C PRO A 11 10.41 14.74 -7.72
N ASN A 12 10.13 13.67 -8.46
CA ASN A 12 11.14 12.80 -9.11
C ASN A 12 12.11 12.04 -8.17
N VAL A 13 11.84 11.92 -6.87
CA VAL A 13 12.65 11.11 -5.93
C VAL A 13 12.32 9.62 -5.92
N GLY A 14 11.48 9.15 -6.85
CA GLY A 14 11.08 7.74 -6.94
C GLY A 14 9.89 7.33 -6.05
N LYS A 15 9.06 8.27 -5.58
CA LYS A 15 7.86 7.96 -4.76
C LYS A 15 6.94 6.94 -5.42
N SER A 16 6.54 7.20 -6.67
CA SER A 16 5.63 6.31 -7.40
C SER A 16 6.31 4.98 -7.76
N THR A 17 7.64 4.96 -7.93
CA THR A 17 8.40 3.71 -8.09
C THR A 17 8.35 2.85 -6.82
N LEU A 18 8.54 3.47 -5.64
CA LEU A 18 8.42 2.77 -4.35
C LEU A 18 6.98 2.29 -4.10
N PHE A 19 5.99 3.15 -4.37
CA PHE A 19 4.58 2.78 -4.25
C PHE A 19 4.26 1.57 -5.13
N ASN A 20 4.64 1.62 -6.42
CA ASN A 20 4.41 0.51 -7.34
C ASN A 20 5.09 -0.76 -6.85
N ALA A 21 6.35 -0.71 -6.40
CA ALA A 21 7.05 -1.88 -5.88
C ALA A 21 6.35 -2.51 -4.65
N LEU A 22 5.84 -1.67 -3.74
CA LEU A 22 5.07 -2.10 -2.57
C LEU A 22 3.71 -2.69 -2.94
N THR A 23 3.08 -2.19 -4.02
CA THR A 23 1.75 -2.63 -4.44
C THR A 23 1.74 -3.77 -5.46
N GLU A 24 2.77 -3.90 -6.30
CA GLU A 24 2.94 -4.98 -7.28
C GLU A 24 3.27 -6.29 -6.57
N THR A 25 3.97 -6.24 -5.44
CA THR A 25 4.17 -7.40 -4.56
C THR A 25 2.88 -7.88 -3.88
N ALA A 26 1.79 -7.11 -3.92
CA ALA A 26 0.52 -7.42 -3.24
C ALA A 26 -0.74 -7.36 -4.14
N ALA A 27 -0.60 -7.22 -5.47
CA ALA A 27 -1.72 -7.06 -6.40
C ALA A 27 -2.64 -5.86 -6.07
N ALA A 28 -2.13 -4.64 -6.24
CA ALA A 28 -3.04 -3.49 -6.34
C ALA A 28 -3.88 -3.61 -7.62
N GLN A 29 -5.17 -3.90 -7.44
CA GLN A 29 -6.19 -3.64 -8.43
C GLN A 29 -6.33 -2.13 -8.61
N ALA A 30 -5.49 -1.55 -9.46
CA ALA A 30 -5.69 -0.21 -9.98
C ALA A 30 -6.88 -0.24 -10.95
N ALA A 31 -8.09 -0.09 -10.41
CA ALA A 31 -9.27 0.18 -11.23
C ALA A 31 -9.17 1.61 -11.77
N ASN A 32 -8.70 1.75 -13.01
CA ASN A 32 -8.69 3.01 -13.75
C ASN A 32 -10.14 3.42 -14.04
N TYR A 33 -10.75 4.25 -13.20
CA TYR A 33 -12.00 4.92 -13.52
C TYR A 33 -11.69 6.22 -14.28
N PRO A 34 -12.09 6.33 -15.56
CA PRO A 34 -11.96 7.59 -16.28
C PRO A 34 -12.97 8.57 -15.67
N PHE A 35 -12.54 9.82 -15.41
CA PHE A 35 -13.36 10.97 -14.95
C PHE A 35 -13.41 11.35 -13.45
N CYS A 36 -12.34 11.17 -12.66
CA CYS A 36 -12.23 11.85 -11.36
C CYS A 36 -10.89 12.57 -11.16
N THR A 37 -10.98 13.76 -10.57
CA THR A 37 -9.93 14.49 -9.81
C THR A 37 -8.92 13.52 -9.20
N ILE A 38 -7.63 13.72 -9.43
CA ILE A 38 -6.51 12.81 -9.10
C ILE A 38 -6.65 12.26 -7.67
N GLU A 39 -7.34 11.12 -7.50
CA GLU A 39 -7.36 10.42 -6.23
C GLU A 39 -5.93 9.90 -5.99
N PRO A 40 -5.38 10.11 -4.79
CA PRO A 40 -4.02 9.64 -4.50
C PRO A 40 -4.00 8.13 -4.68
N ASN A 41 -2.92 7.58 -5.25
CA ASN A 41 -2.84 6.13 -5.42
C ASN A 41 -2.87 5.47 -4.04
N VAL A 42 -3.88 4.65 -3.77
CA VAL A 42 -4.02 3.91 -2.50
C VAL A 42 -3.81 2.43 -2.77
N GLY A 43 -2.94 1.79 -1.98
CA GLY A 43 -2.66 0.36 -2.08
C GLY A 43 -2.61 -0.29 -0.70
N ASN A 44 -3.06 -1.54 -0.61
CA ASN A 44 -2.93 -2.34 0.62
C ASN A 44 -1.79 -3.33 0.45
N VAL A 45 -0.95 -3.43 1.47
CA VAL A 45 0.22 -4.32 1.48
C VAL A 45 0.12 -5.23 2.70
N ALA A 46 0.30 -6.52 2.48
CA ALA A 46 0.32 -7.49 3.56
C ALA A 46 1.57 -7.30 4.43
N VAL A 47 1.40 -7.38 5.75
CA VAL A 47 2.50 -7.31 6.71
C VAL A 47 3.03 -8.73 6.95
N PRO A 48 4.26 -9.06 6.50
CA PRO A 48 4.81 -10.39 6.71
C PRO A 48 5.02 -10.66 8.19
N ASP A 49 4.43 -11.75 8.70
CA ASP A 49 4.60 -12.18 10.08
C ASP A 49 4.85 -13.70 10.17
N PRO A 50 6.10 -14.14 10.41
CA PRO A 50 6.41 -15.56 10.47
C PRO A 50 5.72 -16.28 11.65
N ARG A 51 5.26 -15.53 12.66
CA ARG A 51 4.53 -16.11 13.80
C ARG A 51 3.16 -16.61 13.38
N LEU A 52 2.52 -15.98 12.40
CA LEU A 52 1.23 -16.43 11.88
C LEU A 52 1.32 -17.84 11.25
N GLN A 53 2.45 -18.14 10.61
CA GLN A 53 2.70 -19.45 10.00
C GLN A 53 2.88 -20.53 11.07
N GLN A 54 3.65 -20.23 12.13
CA GLN A 54 3.82 -21.13 13.27
C GLN A 54 2.49 -21.42 13.98
N LEU A 55 1.70 -20.36 14.24
CA LEU A 55 0.38 -20.50 14.87
C LEU A 55 -0.60 -21.27 13.99
N ALA A 56 -0.61 -21.04 12.69
CA ALA A 56 -1.45 -21.78 11.75
C ALA A 56 -1.10 -23.27 11.71
N ALA A 57 0.19 -23.62 11.81
CA ALA A 57 0.65 -25.00 11.89
C ALA A 57 0.23 -25.67 13.21
N ILE A 58 0.31 -24.97 14.34
CA ILE A 58 -0.13 -25.48 15.66
C ILE A 58 -1.65 -25.67 15.69
N ALA A 59 -2.42 -24.72 15.16
CA ALA A 59 -3.87 -24.72 15.21
C ALA A 59 -4.54 -25.54 14.09
N GLY A 60 -3.79 -25.98 13.08
CA GLY A 60 -4.34 -26.66 11.90
C GLY A 60 -5.22 -25.74 11.04
N SER A 61 -4.87 -24.45 10.93
CA SER A 61 -5.71 -23.47 10.21
C SER A 61 -5.72 -23.74 8.70
N ALA A 62 -6.91 -23.73 8.10
CA ALA A 62 -7.07 -23.87 6.65
C ALA A 62 -6.58 -22.65 5.84
N LYS A 63 -6.44 -21.50 6.49
CA LYS A 63 -6.01 -20.24 5.85
C LYS A 63 -5.23 -19.37 6.82
N ILE A 64 -4.23 -18.67 6.28
CA ILE A 64 -3.52 -17.59 6.96
C ILE A 64 -4.04 -16.27 6.39
N ILE A 65 -4.43 -15.35 7.28
CA ILE A 65 -4.87 -14.01 6.90
C ILE A 65 -3.90 -13.02 7.53
N GLU A 66 -3.10 -12.37 6.69
CA GLU A 66 -2.14 -11.37 7.13
C GLU A 66 -2.81 -10.02 7.39
N THR A 67 -2.24 -9.25 8.32
CA THR A 67 -2.65 -7.86 8.53
C THR A 67 -2.32 -7.04 7.29
N GLN A 68 -3.23 -6.13 6.91
CA GLN A 68 -3.06 -5.25 5.76
C GLN A 68 -2.73 -3.83 6.23
N LEU A 69 -1.71 -3.22 5.64
CA LEU A 69 -1.35 -1.82 5.84
C LEU A 69 -1.65 -1.01 4.58
N GLY A 70 -2.34 0.12 4.73
CA GLY A 70 -2.67 0.99 3.61
C GLY A 70 -1.55 2.01 3.34
N PHE A 71 -1.11 2.11 2.10
CA PHE A 71 -0.19 3.13 1.61
C PHE A 71 -0.91 4.10 0.68
N VAL A 72 -0.51 5.36 0.74
CA VAL A 72 -1.03 6.46 -0.09
C VAL A 72 0.15 7.17 -0.75
N ASP A 73 0.22 7.19 -2.08
CA ASP A 73 1.18 8.03 -2.81
C ASP A 73 0.65 9.48 -2.83
N ILE A 74 1.32 10.35 -2.07
CA ILE A 74 0.93 11.76 -1.98
C ILE A 74 1.67 12.53 -3.08
N ALA A 75 0.91 13.33 -3.83
CA ALA A 75 1.45 14.22 -4.86
C ALA A 75 2.64 15.03 -4.31
N GLY A 76 3.66 15.22 -5.14
CA GLY A 76 4.91 15.84 -4.72
C GLY A 76 4.70 17.20 -4.05
N LEU A 77 5.28 17.37 -2.86
CA LEU A 77 5.23 18.63 -2.14
C LEU A 77 6.12 19.65 -2.85
N VAL A 78 5.51 20.51 -3.67
CA VAL A 78 6.16 21.68 -4.25
C VAL A 78 5.80 22.88 -3.37
N ARG A 79 6.80 23.65 -2.90
CA ARG A 79 6.52 24.92 -2.22
C ARG A 79 5.73 25.81 -3.19
N GLY A 80 4.51 26.19 -2.81
CA GLY A 80 3.65 27.04 -3.63
C GLY A 80 2.65 26.30 -4.53
N ALA A 81 2.52 24.97 -4.42
CA ALA A 81 1.40 24.25 -5.00
C ALA A 81 0.14 24.37 -4.11
N SER A 82 -0.48 25.55 -4.14
CA SER A 82 -1.80 25.85 -3.57
C SER A 82 -2.48 26.92 -4.39
#